data_AF-A0A9D7ITK8-F1
#
_entry.id   AF-A0A9D7ITK8-F1
#
_cell.length_a   1.000
_cell.length_b   1.000
_cell.length_c   1.000
_cell.angle_alpha   90.00
_cell.angle_beta   90.00
_cell.angle_gamma   90.00
#
_symmetry.space_group_name_H-M   'P 1'
#
loop_
_entity.id
_entity.type
_entity.pdbx_description
1 polymer ?
#
loop_
_entity_poly.entity_id
_entity_poly.type
_entity_poly.pdbx_seq_one_letter_code
_entity_poly.pdbx_strand_id
1 'polypeptide(L)'
;MKLNFGGKTRVILITSCLVLAGVAGGYYYFNSSTGAEDFLTGKIEKGSIRKTVSATGTLQAVKTVQVGSQVSGTIAALNADFNSVVKKGQVVAQLDPALFQAQVAQARANRENSRANLADARARLLAAEATLVNQTAGVSSARANLAALKAQRDDAARLLERQEALARGGIIAERDLESVKASFESAKARYDQASAQLDQAKSAEQSAAKAGWKELKPR
;
A
#
# COMPACT_ATOMS: atom_id res chain seq x y z
N MET A 1 -91.76 -75.09 -99.32
CA MET A 1 -91.19 -74.59 -100.59
C MET A 1 -89.68 -74.80 -100.53
N LYS A 2 -89.13 -75.69 -101.37
CA LYS A 2 -87.69 -75.77 -101.67
C LYS A 2 -87.19 -74.38 -102.09
N LEU A 3 -85.98 -73.97 -101.68
CA LEU A 3 -85.09 -73.03 -102.40
C LEU A 3 -83.70 -73.06 -101.71
N ASN A 4 -82.83 -73.99 -102.11
CA ASN A 4 -81.70 -73.84 -103.06
C ASN A 4 -80.50 -73.00 -102.55
N PHE A 5 -79.51 -73.72 -102.01
CA PHE A 5 -78.15 -73.26 -101.75
C PHE A 5 -77.30 -73.35 -103.03
N GLY A 6 -76.74 -72.22 -103.47
CA GLY A 6 -75.69 -72.15 -104.50
C GLY A 6 -74.33 -71.85 -103.87
N GLY A 7 -73.27 -72.55 -104.31
CA GLY A 7 -71.98 -72.74 -103.60
C GLY A 7 -71.10 -71.52 -103.27
N LYS A 8 -71.54 -70.28 -103.44
CA LYS A 8 -70.72 -69.07 -103.16
C LYS A 8 -70.85 -68.54 -101.72
N THR A 9 -71.98 -68.75 -101.05
CA THR A 9 -72.24 -68.23 -99.68
C THR A 9 -71.57 -69.03 -98.56
N ARG A 10 -71.30 -70.32 -98.76
CA ARG A 10 -70.58 -71.15 -97.77
C ARG A 10 -69.09 -70.79 -97.67
N VAL A 11 -68.46 -70.42 -98.79
CA VAL A 11 -67.03 -70.03 -98.81
C VAL A 11 -66.82 -68.71 -98.08
N ILE A 12 -67.72 -67.72 -98.26
CA ILE A 12 -67.65 -66.41 -97.60
C ILE A 12 -67.79 -66.54 -96.07
N LEU A 13 -68.66 -67.44 -95.59
CA LEU A 13 -68.83 -67.71 -94.16
C LEU A 13 -67.58 -68.36 -93.53
N ILE A 14 -66.92 -69.27 -94.25
CA ILE A 14 -65.71 -69.94 -93.74
C ILE A 14 -64.52 -68.96 -93.69
N THR A 15 -64.33 -68.10 -94.70
CA THR A 15 -63.27 -67.08 -94.68
C THR A 15 -63.46 -66.03 -93.59
N SER A 16 -64.71 -65.61 -93.31
CA SER A 16 -64.99 -64.64 -92.24
C SER A 16 -64.67 -65.22 -90.85
N CYS A 17 -64.99 -66.49 -90.63
CA CYS A 17 -64.71 -67.17 -89.36
C CYS A 17 -63.19 -67.34 -89.11
N LEU A 18 -62.41 -67.57 -90.17
CA LEU A 18 -60.95 -67.76 -90.09
C LEU A 18 -60.21 -66.43 -89.80
N VAL A 19 -60.69 -65.32 -90.36
CA VAL A 19 -60.17 -63.98 -90.05
C VAL A 19 -60.47 -63.58 -88.60
N LEU A 20 -61.68 -63.86 -88.10
CA LEU A 20 -62.05 -63.58 -86.70
C LEU A 20 -61.23 -64.39 -85.70
N ALA A 21 -60.94 -65.67 -86.00
CA ALA A 21 -60.08 -66.51 -85.17
C ALA A 21 -58.63 -65.99 -85.13
N GLY A 22 -58.10 -65.49 -86.26
CA GLY A 22 -56.77 -64.89 -86.33
C GLY A 22 -56.64 -63.60 -85.51
N VAL A 23 -57.67 -62.74 -85.53
CA VAL A 23 -57.69 -61.49 -84.74
C VAL A 23 -57.82 -61.77 -83.25
N ALA A 24 -58.67 -62.74 -82.85
CA ALA A 24 -58.82 -63.15 -81.46
C ALA A 24 -57.54 -63.81 -80.89
N GLY A 25 -56.88 -64.64 -81.69
CA GLY A 25 -55.59 -65.24 -81.32
C GLY A 25 -54.47 -64.21 -81.17
N GLY A 26 -54.42 -63.20 -82.06
CA GLY A 26 -53.47 -62.10 -81.97
C GLY A 26 -53.66 -61.22 -80.73
N TYR A 27 -54.92 -60.95 -80.34
CA TYR A 27 -55.23 -60.14 -79.17
C TYR A 27 -54.87 -60.85 -77.85
N TYR A 28 -55.08 -62.17 -77.77
CA TYR A 28 -54.79 -62.94 -76.55
C TYR A 28 -53.29 -63.08 -76.29
N TYR A 29 -52.46 -63.13 -77.34
CA TYR A 29 -51.00 -63.18 -77.19
C TYR A 29 -50.38 -61.83 -76.79
N PHE A 30 -50.98 -60.72 -77.26
CA PHE A 30 -50.47 -59.37 -76.98
C PHE A 30 -50.87 -58.82 -75.61
N ASN A 31 -51.84 -59.42 -74.91
CA ASN A 31 -52.25 -59.01 -73.56
C ASN A 31 -51.57 -59.81 -72.43
N SER A 32 -50.39 -60.37 -72.72
CA SER A 32 -49.46 -60.83 -71.70
C SER A 32 -49.08 -59.67 -70.78
N SER A 33 -49.16 -59.84 -69.45
CA SER A 33 -48.17 -59.36 -68.46
C SER A 33 -48.71 -59.48 -67.02
N THR A 34 -48.40 -60.59 -66.35
CA THR A 34 -48.37 -60.66 -64.88
C THR A 34 -46.91 -60.61 -64.45
N GLY A 35 -46.55 -59.54 -63.75
CA GLY A 35 -45.18 -59.11 -63.45
C GLY A 35 -44.41 -60.07 -62.54
N ALA A 36 -43.14 -60.25 -62.88
CA ALA A 36 -42.13 -60.75 -61.94
C ALA A 36 -41.62 -59.55 -61.12
N GLU A 37 -41.63 -59.67 -59.80
CA GLU A 37 -41.05 -58.66 -58.90
C GLU A 37 -39.52 -58.62 -59.07
N ASP A 38 -38.97 -57.46 -59.42
CA ASP A 38 -37.54 -57.21 -59.50
C ASP A 38 -36.95 -56.94 -58.10
N PHE A 39 -36.23 -57.91 -57.54
CA PHE A 39 -35.42 -57.71 -56.34
C PHE A 39 -33.99 -57.33 -56.72
N LEU A 40 -33.55 -56.15 -56.29
CA LEU A 40 -32.13 -55.80 -56.36
C LEU A 40 -31.33 -56.66 -55.38
N THR A 41 -30.52 -57.57 -55.92
CA THR A 41 -29.50 -58.29 -55.15
C THR A 41 -28.11 -57.75 -55.45
N GLY A 42 -27.24 -57.76 -54.44
CA GLY A 42 -25.85 -57.33 -54.54
C GLY A 42 -24.90 -58.40 -54.01
N LYS A 43 -23.71 -58.51 -54.62
CA LYS A 43 -22.69 -59.50 -54.23
C LYS A 43 -22.02 -59.07 -52.91
N ILE A 44 -21.94 -59.97 -51.93
CA ILE A 44 -21.36 -59.68 -50.60
C ILE A 44 -19.83 -59.75 -50.68
N GLU A 45 -19.15 -58.66 -50.31
CA GLU A 45 -17.69 -58.60 -50.14
C GLU A 45 -17.33 -58.29 -48.68
N LYS A 46 -16.33 -59.01 -48.14
CA LYS A 46 -15.83 -58.78 -46.77
C LYS A 46 -14.71 -57.74 -46.81
N GLY A 47 -15.02 -56.52 -46.38
CA GLY A 47 -14.07 -55.44 -46.14
C GLY A 47 -14.19 -54.88 -44.72
N SER A 48 -13.15 -54.21 -44.22
CA SER A 48 -13.20 -53.57 -42.91
C SER A 48 -14.09 -52.32 -42.95
N ILE A 49 -15.23 -52.35 -42.26
CA ILE A 49 -16.09 -51.19 -42.09
C ILE A 49 -15.50 -50.31 -40.97
N ARG A 50 -14.99 -49.13 -41.32
CA ARG A 50 -14.64 -48.11 -40.32
C ARG A 50 -15.85 -47.23 -40.07
N LYS A 51 -16.36 -47.27 -38.84
CA LYS A 51 -17.37 -46.33 -38.35
C LYS A 51 -16.65 -45.10 -37.80
N THR A 52 -16.52 -44.07 -38.62
CA THR A 52 -15.98 -42.78 -38.18
C THR A 52 -17.02 -42.09 -37.32
N VAL A 53 -16.68 -41.80 -36.06
CA VAL A 53 -17.51 -40.98 -35.17
C VAL A 53 -16.97 -39.56 -35.23
N SER A 54 -17.71 -38.66 -35.85
CA SER A 54 -17.38 -37.24 -35.87
C SER A 54 -17.80 -36.62 -34.54
N ALA A 55 -16.82 -36.23 -33.72
CA ALA A 55 -17.05 -35.47 -32.49
C ALA A 55 -16.59 -34.03 -32.71
N THR A 56 -17.54 -33.08 -32.72
CA THR A 56 -17.23 -31.65 -32.66
C THR A 56 -16.90 -31.28 -31.22
N GLY A 57 -15.62 -31.02 -30.95
CA GLY A 57 -15.16 -30.42 -29.70
C GLY A 57 -14.74 -28.97 -29.92
N THR A 58 -14.95 -28.10 -28.95
CA THR A 58 -14.41 -26.74 -28.95
C THR A 58 -13.03 -26.74 -28.32
N LEU A 59 -12.05 -26.15 -29.01
CA LEU A 59 -10.71 -25.93 -28.44
C LEU A 59 -10.76 -24.74 -27.49
N GLN A 60 -10.30 -24.94 -26.26
CA GLN A 60 -10.18 -23.90 -25.24
C GLN A 60 -8.75 -23.83 -24.71
N ALA A 61 -8.32 -22.63 -24.30
CA ALA A 61 -7.01 -22.44 -23.70
C ALA A 61 -6.89 -23.20 -22.37
N VAL A 62 -5.75 -23.84 -22.14
CA VAL A 62 -5.50 -24.62 -20.90
C VAL A 62 -5.46 -23.72 -19.66
N LYS A 63 -5.00 -22.47 -19.81
CA LYS A 63 -4.99 -21.46 -18.74
C LYS A 63 -5.28 -20.10 -19.35
N THR A 64 -6.34 -19.45 -18.87
CA THR A 64 -6.68 -18.07 -19.21
C THR A 64 -6.47 -17.21 -17.95
N VAL A 65 -5.66 -16.16 -18.05
CA VAL A 65 -5.45 -15.19 -16.96
C VAL A 65 -5.82 -13.82 -17.50
N GLN A 66 -6.75 -13.16 -16.83
CA GLN A 66 -7.08 -11.77 -17.13
C GLN A 66 -6.06 -10.86 -16.44
N VAL A 67 -5.31 -10.10 -17.24
CA VAL A 67 -4.31 -9.16 -16.73
C VAL A 67 -4.94 -7.76 -16.70
N GLY A 68 -4.87 -7.10 -15.55
CA GLY A 68 -5.39 -5.74 -15.34
C GLY A 68 -4.48 -4.93 -14.41
N SER A 69 -4.74 -3.63 -14.30
CA SER A 69 -4.01 -2.76 -13.37
C SER A 69 -4.66 -2.77 -11.99
N GLN A 70 -3.83 -2.80 -10.94
CA GLN A 70 -4.29 -2.62 -9.55
C GLN A 70 -4.56 -1.15 -9.21
N VAL A 71 -3.98 -0.22 -9.97
CA VAL A 71 -4.11 1.22 -9.77
C VAL A 71 -4.74 1.87 -10.99
N SER A 72 -5.69 2.77 -10.75
CA SER A 72 -6.31 3.56 -11.81
C SER A 72 -5.34 4.63 -12.30
N GLY A 73 -5.26 4.81 -13.62
CA GLY A 73 -4.44 5.85 -14.23
C GLY A 73 -4.45 5.77 -15.75
N THR A 74 -3.87 6.77 -16.41
CA THR A 74 -3.81 6.86 -17.87
C THR A 74 -2.69 5.98 -18.40
N ILE A 75 -2.91 5.24 -19.48
CA ILE A 75 -1.86 4.47 -20.16
C ILE A 75 -0.96 5.44 -20.93
N ALA A 76 0.33 5.46 -20.61
CA ALA A 76 1.34 6.24 -21.34
C ALA A 76 1.93 5.46 -22.51
N ALA A 77 2.11 4.14 -22.36
CA ALA A 77 2.61 3.27 -23.42
C ALA A 77 2.01 1.86 -23.32
N LEU A 78 1.74 1.26 -24.47
CA LEU A 78 1.34 -0.14 -24.61
C LEU A 78 2.40 -0.85 -25.44
N ASN A 79 3.07 -1.85 -24.84
CA ASN A 79 4.24 -2.52 -25.40
C ASN A 79 3.92 -3.91 -25.97
N ALA A 80 2.67 -4.35 -25.92
CA ALA A 80 2.22 -5.60 -26.51
C ALA A 80 0.88 -5.40 -27.24
N ASP A 81 0.75 -6.05 -28.39
CA ASP A 81 -0.43 -6.02 -29.22
C ASP A 81 -1.15 -7.39 -29.22
N PHE A 82 -2.35 -7.45 -29.76
CA PHE A 82 -3.13 -8.66 -29.96
C PHE A 82 -2.30 -9.74 -30.69
N ASN A 83 -2.39 -11.00 -30.23
CA ASN A 83 -1.59 -12.14 -30.69
C ASN A 83 -0.07 -12.07 -30.42
N SER A 84 0.41 -11.08 -29.67
CA SER A 84 1.83 -11.02 -29.27
C SER A 84 2.15 -12.03 -28.16
N VAL A 85 3.25 -12.77 -28.30
CA VAL A 85 3.74 -13.70 -27.26
C VAL A 85 4.49 -12.89 -26.18
N VAL A 86 3.97 -12.89 -24.95
CA VAL A 86 4.59 -12.21 -23.80
C VAL A 86 5.26 -13.18 -22.84
N LYS A 87 6.39 -12.77 -22.27
CA LYS A 87 7.12 -13.56 -21.25
C LYS A 87 6.72 -13.12 -19.84
N LYS A 88 6.94 -14.00 -18.85
CA LYS A 88 6.74 -13.67 -17.43
C LYS A 88 7.63 -12.48 -17.05
N GLY A 89 7.02 -11.44 -16.47
CA GLY A 89 7.71 -10.22 -16.02
C GLY A 89 7.91 -9.15 -17.11
N GLN A 90 7.42 -9.38 -18.33
CA GLN A 90 7.46 -8.37 -19.38
C GLN A 90 6.48 -7.24 -19.09
N VAL A 91 6.92 -5.99 -19.24
CA VAL A 91 6.06 -4.81 -19.11
C VAL A 91 5.15 -4.73 -20.33
N VAL A 92 3.87 -5.03 -20.13
CA VAL A 92 2.84 -5.04 -21.19
C VAL A 92 2.29 -3.63 -21.42
N ALA A 93 2.04 -2.88 -20.35
CA ALA A 93 1.57 -1.50 -20.40
C ALA A 93 2.25 -0.67 -19.31
N GLN A 94 2.51 0.60 -19.61
CA GLN A 94 3.07 1.58 -18.68
C GLN A 94 2.03 2.68 -18.44
N LEU A 95 1.73 2.93 -17.17
CA LEU A 95 0.88 4.04 -16.75
C LEU A 95 1.68 5.35 -16.72
N ASP A 96 1.00 6.48 -16.92
CA ASP A 96 1.57 7.81 -16.76
C ASP A 96 2.04 8.00 -15.30
N PRO A 97 3.36 8.17 -15.08
CA PRO A 97 3.91 8.27 -13.73
C PRO A 97 3.80 9.68 -13.14
N ALA A 98 3.36 10.71 -13.89
CA ALA A 98 3.47 12.11 -13.48
C ALA A 98 2.82 12.39 -12.10
N LEU A 99 1.60 11.90 -11.87
CA LEU A 99 0.90 12.09 -10.60
C LEU A 99 1.61 11.37 -9.44
N PHE A 100 2.06 10.13 -9.68
CA PHE A 100 2.76 9.35 -8.65
C PHE A 100 4.14 9.93 -8.34
N GLN A 101 4.85 10.43 -9.34
CA GLN A 101 6.13 11.12 -9.16
C GLN A 101 5.95 12.41 -8.36
N ALA A 102 4.90 13.19 -8.65
CA ALA A 102 4.56 14.38 -7.87
C ALA A 102 4.25 14.03 -6.40
N GLN A 103 3.48 12.96 -6.14
CA GLN A 103 3.21 12.48 -4.78
C GLN A 103 4.50 12.04 -4.06
N VAL A 104 5.38 11.31 -4.76
CA VAL A 104 6.68 10.90 -4.20
C VAL A 104 7.56 12.12 -3.93
N ALA A 105 7.58 13.11 -4.81
CA ALA A 105 8.32 14.36 -4.62
C ALA A 105 7.80 15.13 -3.40
N GLN A 106 6.47 15.24 -3.25
CA GLN A 106 5.85 15.87 -2.09
C GLN A 106 6.17 15.12 -0.79
N ALA A 107 6.08 13.79 -0.78
CA ALA A 107 6.43 12.96 0.37
C ALA A 107 7.92 13.10 0.75
N ARG A 108 8.81 13.18 -0.25
CA ARG A 108 10.24 13.45 -0.03
C ARG A 108 10.48 14.84 0.55
N ALA A 109 9.80 15.87 0.05
CA ALA A 109 9.90 17.23 0.58
C ALA A 109 9.40 17.29 2.04
N ASN A 110 8.27 16.66 2.34
CA ASN A 110 7.75 16.56 3.71
C ASN A 110 8.73 15.82 4.64
N ARG A 111 9.35 14.74 4.17
CA ARG A 111 10.38 14.02 4.92
C ARG A 111 11.59 14.90 5.22
N GLU A 112 12.06 15.67 4.23
CA GLU A 112 13.21 16.55 4.42
C GLU A 112 12.90 17.70 5.38
N ASN A 113 11.71 18.29 5.29
CA ASN A 113 11.23 19.28 6.26
C ASN A 113 11.19 18.70 7.68
N SER A 114 10.64 17.49 7.87
CA SER A 114 10.63 16.82 9.16
C SER A 114 12.05 16.51 9.67
N ARG A 115 12.98 16.16 8.77
CA ARG A 115 14.39 15.94 9.11
C ARG A 115 15.08 17.22 9.54
N ALA A 116 14.83 18.33 8.85
CA ALA A 116 15.34 19.65 9.20
C ALA A 116 14.79 20.10 10.57
N ASN A 117 13.49 19.91 10.82
CA ASN A 117 12.87 20.20 12.11
C ASN A 117 13.48 19.37 13.25
N LEU A 118 13.77 18.09 13.01
CA LEU A 118 14.45 17.24 13.98
C LEU A 118 15.89 17.72 14.26
N ALA A 119 16.61 18.16 13.22
CA ALA A 119 17.96 18.71 13.38
C ALA A 119 17.94 20.02 14.20
N ASP A 120 16.99 20.91 13.92
CA ASP A 120 16.78 22.15 14.69
C ASP A 120 16.40 21.84 16.15
N ALA A 121 15.48 20.91 16.38
CA ALA A 121 15.11 20.47 17.74
C ALA A 121 16.31 19.89 18.52
N ARG A 122 17.18 19.12 17.86
CA ARG A 122 18.42 18.61 18.47
C ARG A 122 19.41 19.73 18.79
N ALA A 123 19.58 20.69 17.89
CA ALA A 123 20.44 21.84 18.12
C ALA A 123 19.95 22.70 19.30
N ARG A 124 18.63 22.90 19.42
CA ARG A 124 18.00 23.58 20.56
C ARG A 124 18.21 22.82 21.87
N LEU A 125 18.09 21.49 21.85
CA LEU A 125 18.39 20.64 23.00
C LEU A 125 19.83 20.83 23.49
N LEU A 126 20.81 20.76 22.59
CA LEU A 126 22.22 20.99 22.91
C LEU A 126 22.47 22.40 23.46
N ALA A 127 21.86 23.43 22.87
CA ALA A 127 21.96 24.80 23.36
C ALA A 127 21.33 24.98 24.75
N ALA A 128 20.21 24.30 25.02
CA ALA A 128 19.55 24.29 26.32
C ALA A 128 20.41 23.60 27.39
N GLU A 129 21.02 22.46 27.06
CA GLU A 129 21.98 21.77 27.93
C GLU A 129 23.19 22.65 28.27
N ALA A 130 23.78 23.31 27.27
CA ALA A 130 24.88 24.24 27.48
C ALA A 130 24.48 25.43 28.36
N THR A 131 23.25 25.92 28.21
CA THR A 131 22.71 26.99 29.07
C THR A 131 22.58 26.51 30.51
N LEU A 132 22.07 25.29 30.74
CA LEU A 132 21.94 24.72 32.09
C LEU A 132 23.30 24.60 32.78
N VAL A 133 24.33 24.11 32.07
CA VAL A 133 25.70 24.03 32.60
C VAL A 133 26.22 25.40 33.03
N ASN A 134 26.02 26.45 32.22
CA ASN A 134 26.43 27.81 32.57
C ASN A 134 25.66 28.35 33.80
N GLN A 135 24.36 28.06 33.92
CA GLN A 135 23.56 28.48 35.08
C GLN A 135 23.99 27.76 36.36
N THR A 136 24.19 26.45 36.31
CA THR A 136 24.68 25.67 37.46
C THR A 136 26.09 26.12 37.87
N ALA A 137 26.97 26.46 36.91
CA ALA A 137 28.27 27.07 37.20
C ALA A 137 28.12 28.41 37.94
N GLY A 138 27.17 29.26 37.52
CA GLY A 138 26.85 30.52 38.19
C GLY A 138 26.34 30.35 39.62
N VAL A 139 25.49 29.34 39.88
CA VAL A 139 25.03 29.00 41.24
C VAL A 139 26.19 28.49 42.09
N SER A 140 27.08 27.68 41.51
CA SER A 140 28.29 27.20 42.20
C SER A 140 29.22 28.36 42.59
N SER A 141 29.46 29.34 41.70
CA SER A 141 30.27 30.51 42.03
C SER A 141 29.61 31.41 43.07
N ALA A 142 28.29 31.62 42.99
CA ALA A 142 27.56 32.39 43.99
C ALA A 142 27.58 31.71 45.37
N ARG A 143 27.49 30.37 45.40
CA ARG A 143 27.62 29.59 46.63
C ARG A 143 29.02 29.71 47.22
N ALA A 144 30.07 29.68 46.39
CA ALA A 144 31.44 29.87 46.84
C ALA A 144 31.66 31.28 47.43
N ASN A 145 31.10 32.32 46.81
CA ASN A 145 31.15 33.68 47.32
C ASN A 145 30.44 33.81 48.69
N LEU A 146 29.25 33.20 48.82
CA LEU A 146 28.53 33.16 50.09
C LEU A 146 29.33 32.45 51.17
N ALA A 147 29.99 31.33 50.86
CA ALA A 147 30.81 30.61 51.81
C ALA A 147 32.00 31.45 52.32
N ALA A 148 32.66 32.21 51.43
CA ALA A 148 33.74 33.12 51.81
C ALA A 148 33.26 34.25 52.73
N LEU A 149 32.12 34.89 52.43
CA LEU A 149 31.56 35.95 53.27
C LEU A 149 30.97 35.42 54.58
N LYS A 150 30.42 34.20 54.57
CA LYS A 150 30.02 33.52 55.80
C LYS A 150 31.21 33.30 56.73
N ALA A 151 32.35 32.86 56.20
CA ALA A 151 33.58 32.72 56.98
C ALA A 151 34.03 34.07 57.57
N GLN A 152 34.00 35.16 56.79
CA GLN A 152 34.32 36.51 57.29
C GLN A 152 33.37 36.97 58.42
N ARG A 153 32.06 36.67 58.29
CA ARG A 153 31.07 36.96 59.34
C ARG A 153 31.32 36.13 60.60
N ASP A 154 31.66 34.86 60.45
CA ASP A 154 31.95 33.96 61.56
C ASP A 154 33.25 34.37 62.28
N ASP A 155 34.27 34.80 61.54
CA ASP A 155 35.50 35.39 62.11
C ASP A 155 35.21 36.66 62.91
N ALA A 156 34.42 37.57 62.35
CA ALA A 156 34.00 38.80 63.02
C ALA A 156 33.16 38.51 64.27
N ALA A 157 32.27 37.50 64.22
CA ALA A 157 31.46 37.07 65.37
C ALA A 157 32.34 36.52 66.50
N ARG A 158 33.32 35.67 66.18
CA ARG A 158 34.29 35.16 67.17
C ARG A 158 35.14 36.26 67.79
N LEU A 159 35.47 37.29 67.03
CA LEU A 159 36.19 38.46 67.55
C LEU A 159 35.30 39.26 68.50
N LEU A 160 34.04 39.51 68.12
CA LEU A 160 33.06 40.20 68.95
C LEU A 160 32.86 39.49 70.29
N GLU A 161 32.62 38.17 70.26
CA GLU A 161 32.40 37.37 71.47
C GLU A 161 33.61 37.42 72.42
N ARG A 162 34.83 37.33 71.88
CA ARG A 162 36.06 37.50 72.67
C ARG A 162 36.14 38.88 73.33
N GLN A 163 35.80 39.94 72.60
CA GLN A 163 35.87 41.31 73.11
C GLN A 163 34.77 41.57 74.15
N GLU A 164 33.57 41.06 73.95
CA GLU A 164 32.49 41.14 74.94
C GLU A 164 32.83 40.38 76.24
N ALA A 165 33.53 39.25 76.15
CA ALA A 165 34.04 38.55 77.33
C ALA A 165 35.08 39.40 78.10
N LEU A 166 35.99 40.08 77.38
CA LEU A 166 36.98 40.98 77.98
C LEU A 166 36.34 42.25 78.57
N ALA A 167 35.30 42.79 77.93
CA ALA A 167 34.55 43.94 78.42
C ALA A 167 33.78 43.62 79.71
N ARG A 168 33.15 42.43 79.79
CA ARG A 168 32.54 41.94 81.02
C ARG A 168 33.54 41.81 82.18
N GLY A 169 34.81 41.54 81.86
CA GLY A 169 35.91 41.56 82.82
C GLY A 169 36.45 42.95 83.18
N GLY A 170 35.92 44.03 82.59
CA GLY A 170 36.37 45.41 82.80
C GLY A 170 37.71 45.75 82.14
N ILE A 171 38.19 44.93 81.21
CA ILE A 171 39.55 45.02 80.65
C ILE A 171 39.62 45.96 79.44
N ILE A 172 38.50 46.17 78.72
CA ILE A 172 38.46 47.00 77.50
C ILE A 172 37.41 48.12 77.61
N ALA A 173 37.61 49.20 76.86
CA ALA A 173 36.72 50.34 76.81
C ALA A 173 35.49 50.11 75.91
N GLU A 174 34.37 50.74 76.25
CA GLU A 174 33.09 50.70 75.48
C GLU A 174 33.30 51.04 73.98
N ARG A 175 34.17 52.02 73.71
CA ARG A 175 34.55 52.46 72.36
C ARG A 175 35.16 51.35 71.50
N ASP A 176 35.96 50.49 72.11
CA ASP A 176 36.63 49.40 71.39
C ASP A 176 35.60 48.30 71.06
N LEU A 177 34.64 48.06 71.96
CA LEU A 177 33.50 47.15 71.73
C LEU A 177 32.56 47.68 70.62
N GLU A 178 32.32 48.99 70.57
CA GLU A 178 31.55 49.64 69.50
C GLU A 178 32.21 49.45 68.13
N SER A 179 33.56 49.55 68.05
CA SER A 179 34.29 49.33 66.79
C SER A 179 34.15 47.90 66.25
N VAL A 180 34.15 46.90 67.14
CA VAL A 180 34.03 45.48 66.77
C VAL A 180 32.59 45.14 66.42
N LYS A 181 31.61 45.74 67.11
CA LYS A 181 30.18 45.67 66.72
C LYS A 181 29.96 46.24 65.31
N ALA A 182 30.50 47.42 65.02
CA ALA A 182 30.44 48.00 63.69
C ALA A 182 31.11 47.11 62.62
N SER A 183 32.23 46.46 62.97
CA SER A 183 32.89 45.50 62.09
C SER A 183 32.02 44.27 61.82
N PHE A 184 31.37 43.70 62.84
CA PHE A 184 30.46 42.56 62.68
C PHE A 184 29.23 42.92 61.83
N GLU A 185 28.59 44.07 62.07
CA GLU A 185 27.46 44.53 61.26
C GLU A 185 27.87 44.73 59.78
N SER A 186 29.07 45.25 59.52
CA SER A 186 29.59 45.36 58.15
C SER A 186 29.80 44.00 57.47
N ALA A 187 30.24 42.98 58.23
CA ALA A 187 30.42 41.62 57.72
C ALA A 187 29.08 40.91 57.50
N LYS A 188 28.09 41.17 58.36
CA LYS A 188 26.71 40.69 58.22
C LYS A 188 26.04 41.28 56.98
N ALA A 189 26.16 42.59 56.75
CA ALA A 189 25.65 43.23 55.54
C ALA A 189 26.22 42.62 54.25
N ARG A 190 27.53 42.29 54.25
CA ARG A 190 28.18 41.58 53.13
C ARG A 190 27.61 40.17 52.93
N TYR A 191 27.39 39.42 54.01
CA TYR A 191 26.76 38.09 53.94
C TYR A 191 25.34 38.16 53.39
N ASP A 192 24.53 39.11 53.87
CA ASP A 192 23.16 39.30 53.42
C ASP A 192 23.14 39.65 51.91
N GLN A 193 24.05 40.52 51.45
CA GLN A 193 24.23 40.81 50.03
C GLN A 193 24.58 39.55 49.21
N ALA A 194 25.48 38.69 49.69
CA ALA A 194 25.80 37.46 48.99
C ALA A 194 24.68 36.41 49.03
N SER A 195 23.85 36.38 50.08
CA SER A 195 22.67 35.50 50.09
C SER A 195 21.65 35.94 49.04
N ALA A 196 21.44 37.26 48.88
CA ALA A 196 20.62 37.80 47.81
C ALA A 196 21.18 37.46 46.41
N GLN A 197 22.50 37.50 46.23
CA GLN A 197 23.16 37.08 44.98
C GLN A 197 22.96 35.58 44.69
N LEU A 198 23.02 34.72 45.71
CA LEU A 198 22.77 33.29 45.55
C LEU A 198 21.30 33.01 45.19
N ASP A 199 20.36 33.72 45.82
CA ASP A 199 18.94 33.55 45.52
C ASP A 199 18.59 34.11 44.14
N GLN A 200 19.27 35.16 43.68
CA GLN A 200 19.19 35.63 42.30
C GLN A 200 19.74 34.57 41.32
N ALA A 201 20.88 33.95 41.63
CA ALA A 201 21.47 32.89 40.80
C ALA A 201 20.59 31.63 40.75
N LYS A 202 20.03 31.19 41.89
CA LYS A 202 19.07 30.07 41.95
C LYS A 202 17.77 30.39 41.21
N SER A 203 17.30 31.63 41.28
CA SER A 203 16.11 32.07 40.55
C SER A 203 16.34 32.04 39.03
N ALA A 204 17.56 32.42 38.59
CA ALA A 204 17.98 32.29 37.20
C ALA A 204 18.04 30.82 36.75
N GLU A 205 18.60 29.92 37.58
CA GLU A 205 18.61 28.47 37.34
C GLU A 205 17.20 27.87 37.26
N GLN A 206 16.31 28.22 38.20
CA GLN A 206 14.92 27.74 38.19
C GLN A 206 14.13 28.23 36.98
N SER A 207 14.40 29.46 36.53
CA SER A 207 13.78 30.02 35.33
C SER A 207 14.28 29.29 34.08
N ALA A 208 15.57 28.97 34.01
CA ALA A 208 16.14 28.14 32.95
C ALA A 208 15.61 26.70 32.97
N ALA A 209 15.47 26.09 34.15
CA ALA A 209 14.92 24.74 34.30
C ALA A 209 13.43 24.66 33.92
N LYS A 210 12.62 25.65 34.31
CA LYS A 210 11.20 25.74 33.92
C LYS A 210 11.04 26.02 32.42
N ALA A 211 11.89 26.85 31.84
CA ALA A 211 11.90 27.11 30.40
C ALA A 211 12.24 25.83 29.60
N GLY A 212 13.29 25.12 30.00
CA GLY A 212 13.69 23.85 29.37
C GLY A 212 12.61 22.76 29.47
N TRP A 213 11.93 22.65 30.62
CA TRP A 213 10.85 21.68 30.79
C TRP A 213 9.60 21.98 29.95
N LYS A 214 9.31 23.25 29.68
CA LYS A 214 8.16 23.66 28.88
C LYS A 214 8.38 23.44 27.37
N GLU A 215 9.64 23.49 26.91
CA GLU A 215 10.01 23.21 25.53
C GLU A 215 10.15 21.71 25.23
N LEU A 216 10.48 20.89 26.23
CA LEU A 216 10.68 19.45 26.06
C LEU A 216 9.41 18.61 26.05
N LYS A 217 8.24 19.20 26.31
CA LYS A 217 6.98 18.47 26.28
C LYS A 217 6.48 18.38 24.83
N PRO A 218 6.51 17.19 24.18
CA PRO A 218 5.83 17.03 22.91
C PRO A 218 4.33 17.27 23.11
N ARG A 219 3.71 18.00 22.17
CA ARG A 219 2.26 18.19 22.11
C ARG A 219 1.55 16.87 21.85
#